data_AF-A0A6M0S0H3-F1
#
_entry.id   AF-A0A6M0S0H3-F1
#
_cell.length_a   1.000
_cell.length_b   1.000
_cell.length_c   1.000
_cell.angle_alpha   90.00
_cell.angle_beta   90.00
_cell.angle_gamma   90.00
#
_symmetry.space_group_name_H-M   'P 1'
#
loop_
_entity.id
_entity.type
_entity.pdbx_description
1 polymer ?
#
loop_
_entity_poly.entity_id
_entity_poly.type
_entity_poly.pdbx_seq_one_letter_code
_entity_poly.pdbx_strand_id
1 'polypeptide(L)'
;MDLGIALVKVTLDIKDFWPENVTIETAAKELGMNPRSITTIRKGTERGSWDTLIKLSRWLSWRGGREIGIDDLLRIEGEEYQPEEDSNE
;
A
#
# COMPACT_ATOMS: atom_id res chain seq x y z
N MET A 1 -14.06 24.80 18.40
CA MET A 1 -14.24 24.04 17.16
C MET A 1 -13.29 22.86 17.25
N ASP A 2 -13.81 21.72 17.71
CA ASP A 2 -13.07 20.47 17.70
C ASP A 2 -13.01 20.02 16.24
N LEU A 3 -11.82 20.12 15.64
CA LEU A 3 -11.55 19.52 14.35
C LEU A 3 -11.37 18.03 14.62
N GLY A 4 -12.46 17.26 14.59
CA GLY A 4 -12.42 15.81 14.72
C GLY A 4 -11.34 15.24 13.80
N ILE A 5 -10.30 14.65 14.39
CA ILE A 5 -9.19 14.07 13.63
C ILE A 5 -9.72 12.75 13.06
N ALA A 6 -10.12 12.75 11.79
CA ALA A 6 -10.37 11.51 11.06
C ALA A 6 -9.06 10.70 11.05
N LEU A 7 -9.10 9.49 11.59
CA LEU A 7 -7.97 8.57 11.51
C LEU A 7 -7.85 8.07 10.08
N VAL A 8 -6.89 8.60 9.35
CA VAL A 8 -6.57 8.17 7.99
C VAL A 8 -5.47 7.12 8.04
N LYS A 9 -5.78 5.91 7.57
CA LYS A 9 -4.85 4.81 7.41
C LYS A 9 -4.45 4.70 5.94
N VAL A 10 -3.20 4.99 5.65
CA VAL A 10 -2.59 4.75 4.33
C VAL A 10 -1.86 3.42 4.35
N THR A 11 -2.07 2.58 3.33
CA THR A 11 -1.36 1.31 3.11
C THR A 11 -0.95 1.17 1.65
N LEU A 12 0.06 0.34 1.38
CA LEU A 12 0.38 -0.11 0.04
C LEU A 12 -0.64 -1.14 -0.41
N ASP A 13 -1.18 -0.99 -1.61
CA ASP A 13 -1.99 -2.02 -2.28
C ASP A 13 -1.49 -2.22 -3.70
N ILE A 14 -0.94 -3.40 -3.98
CA ILE A 14 -0.35 -3.73 -5.28
C ILE A 14 -1.03 -4.93 -5.95
N LYS A 15 -2.15 -5.41 -5.41
CA LYS A 15 -2.78 -6.66 -5.86
C LYS A 15 -3.15 -6.63 -7.33
N ASP A 16 -3.74 -5.53 -7.79
CA ASP A 16 -4.21 -5.37 -9.17
C ASP A 16 -3.07 -5.11 -10.18
N PHE A 17 -1.85 -4.90 -9.67
CA PHE A 17 -0.66 -4.66 -10.48
C PHE A 17 0.28 -5.88 -10.51
N TRP A 18 0.05 -6.89 -9.68
CA TRP A 18 0.96 -8.01 -9.55
C TRP A 18 1.01 -8.85 -10.83
N PRO A 19 2.18 -9.06 -11.45
CA PRO A 19 2.28 -9.85 -12.67
C PRO A 19 1.94 -11.33 -12.43
N GLU A 20 1.08 -11.92 -13.27
CA GLU A 20 0.56 -13.29 -13.10
C GLU A 20 1.66 -14.37 -13.06
N ASN A 21 2.76 -14.15 -13.77
CA ASN A 21 3.88 -15.09 -13.90
C ASN A 21 5.04 -14.83 -12.92
N VAL A 22 4.83 -14.00 -11.90
CA VAL A 22 5.88 -13.64 -10.93
C VAL A 22 5.61 -14.24 -9.55
N THR A 23 6.58 -15.03 -9.08
CA THR A 23 6.62 -15.54 -7.71
C THR A 23 7.17 -14.51 -6.73
N ILE A 24 6.91 -14.70 -5.43
CA ILE A 24 7.50 -13.86 -4.37
C ILE A 24 9.02 -13.86 -4.42
N GLU A 25 9.64 -15.03 -4.64
CA GLU A 25 11.11 -15.18 -4.69
C GLU A 25 11.72 -14.45 -5.88
N THR A 26 11.06 -14.52 -7.04
CA THR A 26 11.47 -13.79 -8.25
C THR A 26 11.42 -12.28 -8.00
N ALA A 27 10.32 -11.77 -7.47
CA ALA A 27 10.17 -10.35 -7.13
C ALA A 27 11.20 -9.90 -6.08
N ALA A 28 11.42 -10.71 -5.04
CA ALA A 28 12.41 -10.43 -4.00
C ALA A 28 13.82 -10.29 -4.56
N LYS A 29 14.21 -11.21 -5.46
CA LYS A 29 15.51 -11.16 -6.15
C LYS A 29 15.64 -9.92 -7.03
N GLU A 30 14.61 -9.58 -7.80
CA GLU A 30 14.63 -8.43 -8.73
C GLU A 30 14.61 -7.08 -8.02
N LEU A 31 13.86 -6.98 -6.93
CA LEU A 31 13.77 -5.78 -6.11
C LEU A 31 14.93 -5.64 -5.11
N GLY A 32 15.74 -6.70 -4.94
CA GLY A 32 16.79 -6.76 -3.92
C GLY A 32 16.21 -6.65 -2.50
N MET A 33 15.06 -7.27 -2.26
CA MET A 33 14.31 -7.21 -1.00
C MET A 33 14.19 -8.58 -0.35
N ASN A 34 13.88 -8.61 0.95
CA ASN A 34 13.58 -9.85 1.65
C ASN A 34 12.24 -10.43 1.14
N PRO A 35 12.15 -11.74 0.79
CA PRO A 35 10.88 -12.39 0.39
C PRO A 35 9.73 -12.19 1.39
N ARG A 36 10.04 -12.09 2.68
CA ARG A 36 9.05 -11.81 3.73
C ARG A 36 8.45 -10.42 3.58
N SER A 37 9.25 -9.41 3.26
CA SER A 37 8.76 -8.05 2.98
C SER A 37 7.86 -8.04 1.75
N ILE A 38 8.26 -8.70 0.66
CA ILE A 38 7.43 -8.83 -0.55
C ILE A 38 6.11 -9.53 -0.26
N THR A 39 6.11 -10.54 0.63
CA THR A 39 4.88 -11.21 1.07
C THR A 39 3.93 -10.24 1.79
N THR A 40 4.45 -9.43 2.71
CA THR A 40 3.64 -8.42 3.44
C THR A 40 3.10 -7.34 2.50
N ILE A 41 3.94 -6.85 1.58
CA ILE A 41 3.56 -5.88 0.55
C ILE A 41 2.44 -6.46 -0.33
N ARG A 42 2.57 -7.70 -0.82
CA ARG A 42 1.55 -8.34 -1.67
C ARG A 42 0.22 -8.54 -0.94
N LYS A 43 0.25 -8.73 0.38
CA LYS A 43 -0.98 -8.79 1.20
C LYS A 43 -1.68 -7.44 1.36
N GLY A 44 -0.98 -6.35 1.09
CA GLY A 44 -1.49 -4.99 1.23
C GLY A 44 -1.51 -4.46 2.66
N THR A 45 -0.69 -5.05 3.56
CA THR A 45 -0.70 -4.72 4.99
C THR A 45 0.47 -3.81 5.40
N GLU A 46 1.32 -3.42 4.46
CA GLU A 46 2.52 -2.62 4.72
C GLU A 46 2.27 -1.15 4.37
N ARG A 47 2.77 -0.21 5.19
CA ARG A 47 2.82 1.22 4.85
C ARG A 47 3.90 1.54 3.80
N GLY A 48 5.00 0.77 3.83
CA GLY A 48 6.16 0.97 2.98
C GLY A 48 6.97 2.23 3.32
N SER A 49 8.21 2.26 2.86
CA SER A 49 8.99 3.51 2.80
C SER A 49 8.83 4.16 1.43
N TRP A 50 9.23 5.44 1.30
CA TRP A 50 9.26 6.11 0.00
C TRP A 50 10.16 5.41 -1.02
N ASP A 51 11.29 4.84 -0.57
CA ASP A 51 12.18 4.03 -1.40
C ASP A 51 11.48 2.74 -1.86
N THR A 52 10.72 2.09 -0.98
CA THR A 52 9.91 0.91 -1.32
C THR A 52 8.87 1.24 -2.39
N LEU A 53 8.18 2.38 -2.25
CA LEU A 53 7.20 2.86 -3.23
C LEU A 53 7.82 3.10 -4.61
N ILE A 54 8.94 3.82 -4.68
CA ILE A 54 9.64 4.09 -5.94
C ILE A 54 10.12 2.79 -6.60
N LYS A 55 10.67 1.85 -5.82
CA LYS A 55 11.14 0.57 -6.34
C LYS A 55 10.00 -0.25 -6.92
N LEU A 56 8.88 -0.33 -6.19
CA LEU A 56 7.69 -1.07 -6.62
C LEU A 56 7.08 -0.44 -7.87
N SER A 57 6.86 0.88 -7.90
CA SER A 57 6.22 1.53 -9.05
C SER A 57 7.01 1.34 -10.34
N ARG A 58 8.34 1.50 -10.27
CA ARG A 58 9.25 1.25 -11.41
C ARG A 58 9.25 -0.21 -11.85
N TRP A 59 9.36 -1.13 -10.90
CA TRP A 59 9.42 -2.56 -11.20
C TRP A 59 8.09 -3.07 -11.78
N LEU A 60 6.96 -2.66 -11.20
CA LEU A 60 5.63 -3.00 -11.71
C LEU A 60 5.39 -2.37 -13.08
N SER A 61 5.84 -1.13 -13.31
CA SER A 61 5.72 -0.50 -14.64
C SER A 61 6.50 -1.26 -15.70
N TRP A 62 7.75 -1.61 -15.39
CA TRP A 62 8.61 -2.39 -16.27
C TRP A 62 8.04 -3.79 -16.55
N ARG A 63 7.55 -4.49 -15.52
CA ARG A 63 6.97 -5.84 -15.66
C ARG A 63 5.61 -5.84 -16.36
N GLY A 64 4.77 -4.86 -16.07
CA GLY A 64 3.40 -4.77 -16.57
C GLY A 64 3.27 -4.13 -17.95
N GLY A 65 4.34 -3.52 -18.47
CA GLY A 65 4.32 -2.86 -19.78
C GLY A 65 3.39 -1.64 -19.85
N ARG A 66 3.02 -1.08 -18.70
CA ARG A 66 2.20 0.13 -18.55
C ARG A 66 2.82 1.03 -17.49
N GLU A 67 2.53 2.32 -17.54
CA GLU A 67 2.94 3.24 -16.49
C GLU A 67 2.10 3.00 -15.22
N ILE A 68 2.77 2.92 -14.07
CA ILE A 68 2.15 2.78 -12.74
C ILE A 68 2.81 3.82 -11.83
N GLY A 69 2.01 4.78 -11.38
CA GLY A 69 2.38 5.83 -10.46
C GLY A 69 2.57 5.33 -9.02
N ILE A 70 3.05 6.21 -8.16
CA ILE A 70 3.16 5.90 -6.71
C ILE A 70 1.78 5.96 -6.07
N ASP A 71 0.96 6.92 -6.49
CA ASP A 71 -0.43 7.12 -6.12
C ASP A 71 -1.30 5.90 -6.44
N ASP A 72 -1.04 5.22 -7.56
CA ASP A 72 -1.70 3.96 -7.92
C ASP A 72 -1.47 2.83 -6.88
N LEU A 73 -0.37 2.88 -6.14
CA LEU A 73 0.01 1.86 -5.15
C LEU A 73 -0.50 2.19 -3.75
N LEU A 74 -1.14 3.34 -3.55
CA LEU A 74 -1.57 3.81 -2.24
C LEU A 74 -3.07 3.61 -2.06
N ARG A 75 -3.43 2.96 -0.97
CA ARG A 75 -4.81 2.85 -0.50
C ARG A 75 -4.98 3.68 0.76
N ILE A 76 -5.97 4.57 0.73
CA ILE A 76 -6.31 5.46 1.84
C ILE A 76 -7.66 5.01 2.40
N GLU A 77 -7.66 4.54 3.64
CA GLU A 77 -8.86 4.19 4.41
C GLU A 77 -9.07 5.27 5.47
N GLY A 78 -10.27 5.86 5.54
CA GLY A 78 -10.66 6.79 6.58
C GLY A 78 -11.89 6.27 7.32
N GLU A 79 -11.92 6.44 8.63
CA GLU A 79 -13.14 6.27 9.41
C GLU A 79 -13.77 7.65 9.66
N GLU A 80 -15.06 7.78 9.36
CA GLU A 80 -15.83 8.97 9.75
C GLU A 80 -15.91 8.99 11.28
N TYR A 81 -15.44 10.08 11.89
CA TYR A 81 -15.61 10.32 13.31
C TYR A 81 -17.11 10.50 13.59
N GLN A 82 -17.74 9.52 14.24
CA GLN A 82 -19.04 9.70 14.87
C GLN A 82 -18.79 10.23 16.29
N PRO A 83 -19.12 11.50 16.61
CA PRO A 83 -19.06 11.95 17.99
C PRO A 83 -19.97 11.06 18.83
N GLU A 84 -19.43 10.46 19.89
CA GLU A 84 -20.27 9.80 20.90
C GLU A 84 -21.19 10.86 21.48
N GLU A 85 -22.51 10.70 21.30
CA GLU A 85 -23.48 11.52 22.02
C GLU A 85 -23.28 11.23 23.50
N ASP A 86 -22.63 12.16 24.22
CA ASP A 86 -22.61 12.20 25.68
C ASP A 86 -24.06 12.14 26.14
N SER A 87 -24.48 10.92 26.49
CA SER A 87 -25.76 10.61 27.09
C SER A 87 -25.68 11.10 28.53
N ASN A 88 -25.82 12.41 28.71
CA ASN A 88 -26.09 13.00 30.02
C ASN A 88 -27.54 12.67 30.38
N GLU A 89 -27.71 11.62 31.17
CA GLU A 89 -28.86 11.44 32.07
C GLU A 89 -28.44 11.65 33.53
#